data_AF-A0A533RXZ1-F1
#
_entry.id   AF-A0A533RXZ1-F1
#
_cell.length_a   1.000
_cell.length_b   1.000
_cell.length_c   1.000
_cell.angle_alpha   90.00
_cell.angle_beta   90.00
_cell.angle_gamma   90.00
#
_symmetry.space_group_name_H-M   'P 1'
#
loop_
_entity.id
_entity.type
_entity.pdbx_description
1 polymer ?
#
loop_
_entity_poly.entity_id
_entity_poly.type
_entity_poly.pdbx_seq_one_letter_code
_entity_poly.pdbx_strand_id
1 'polypeptide(L)'
;MVAGFTTRPVVMGKSYAITSGHYLATTAGLGVIEKGGNAIDASACMALCLAVLEPHLNSAGGEVPVLVHSAKEERVVAISGQGCAPKAATIDKFRGLGIDLIPGDGLLAATVPSVISTWIVALKEFGNLRFRDVLKPAIYLAEDGFPAYGGLLGSIEANSKRFLSEWRTTAAIFLPSDKVPEEGQILRQLDLAKTLRALAEADGSSGDRRDGFERAHSLFYEGWIARRIADFVRSNKFRDASGKENYGLLEFDDLSGYRATIEEPLNIDWGGLTVFKCPTWTQGPVLLQMLRILENFDVKGLGHNSVDYVHLLIETIKLAYADRERYYGDPDFDDVPVD
;
A
#
# COMPACT_ATOMS: atom_id res chain seq x y z
N MET A 1 36.46 -10.18 10.26
CA MET A 1 35.78 -10.00 8.95
C MET A 1 36.15 -8.63 8.43
N VAL A 2 36.80 -8.54 7.27
CA VAL A 2 36.92 -7.25 6.56
C VAL A 2 35.50 -6.90 6.11
N ALA A 3 34.99 -5.74 6.51
CA ALA A 3 33.69 -5.30 6.03
C ALA A 3 33.75 -5.22 4.51
N GLY A 4 32.96 -6.06 3.82
CA GLY A 4 32.82 -6.00 2.38
C GLY A 4 32.31 -4.62 1.96
N PHE A 5 32.62 -4.19 0.73
CA PHE A 5 32.07 -2.95 0.18
C PHE A 5 30.53 -3.00 0.21
N THR A 6 29.91 -2.05 0.90
CA THR A 6 28.47 -1.84 0.87
C THR A 6 28.19 -0.55 0.11
N THR A 7 27.10 -0.51 -0.67
CA THR A 7 26.73 0.68 -1.45
C THR A 7 26.31 1.87 -0.57
N ARG A 8 25.93 1.60 0.69
CA ARG A 8 25.58 2.58 1.73
C ARG A 8 26.05 2.04 3.10
N PRO A 9 26.29 2.91 4.08
CA PRO A 9 26.53 2.46 5.46
C PRO A 9 25.26 1.85 6.06
N VAL A 10 25.42 0.91 7.01
CA VAL A 10 24.34 0.56 7.95
C VAL A 10 24.11 1.79 8.83
N VAL A 11 22.99 2.47 8.62
CA VAL A 11 22.66 3.68 9.38
C VAL A 11 22.41 3.30 10.84
N MET A 12 23.11 3.95 11.76
CA MET A 12 23.03 3.71 13.20
C MET A 12 22.66 5.00 13.92
N GLY A 13 21.75 4.90 14.89
CA GLY A 13 21.31 6.01 15.72
C GLY A 13 20.94 5.54 17.13
N LYS A 14 20.86 6.48 18.08
CA LYS A 14 20.46 6.18 19.47
C LYS A 14 18.96 6.32 19.73
N SER A 15 18.22 6.94 18.80
CA SER A 15 16.83 7.37 19.02
C SER A 15 15.84 6.75 18.04
N TYR A 16 16.18 6.72 16.76
CA TYR A 16 15.30 6.19 15.71
C TYR A 16 16.12 5.77 14.49
N ALA A 17 15.51 4.92 13.67
CA ALA A 17 15.93 4.63 12.30
C ALA A 17 14.67 4.59 11.43
N ILE A 18 14.77 5.14 10.21
CA ILE A 18 13.66 5.23 9.28
C ILE A 18 14.17 4.85 7.89
N THR A 19 13.38 4.08 7.14
CA THR A 19 13.67 3.70 5.76
C THR A 19 12.38 3.66 4.95
N SER A 20 12.44 4.01 3.66
CA SER A 20 11.33 3.96 2.72
C SER A 20 11.83 3.87 1.27
N GLY A 21 10.93 3.64 0.32
CA GLY A 21 11.25 3.53 -1.12
C GLY A 21 11.80 4.82 -1.75
N HIS A 22 11.49 5.98 -1.16
CA HIS A 22 11.86 7.28 -1.70
C HIS A 22 12.49 8.19 -0.63
N TYR A 23 13.62 8.82 -0.94
CA TYR A 23 14.35 9.65 0.02
C TYR A 23 13.50 10.81 0.58
N LEU A 24 12.68 11.48 -0.25
CA LEU A 24 11.77 12.54 0.21
C LEU A 24 10.73 12.03 1.22
N ALA A 25 10.25 10.79 1.09
CA ALA A 25 9.36 10.19 2.09
C ALA A 25 10.13 9.96 3.39
N THR A 26 11.32 9.35 3.34
CA THR A 26 12.19 9.17 4.52
C THR A 26 12.47 10.50 5.24
N THR A 27 12.77 11.57 4.51
CA THR A 27 12.97 12.92 5.07
C THR A 27 11.69 13.48 5.71
N ALA A 28 10.52 13.27 5.09
CA ALA A 28 9.24 13.69 5.65
C ALA A 28 8.92 12.93 6.96
N GLY A 29 9.16 11.63 7.00
CA GLY A 29 9.02 10.80 8.21
C GLY A 29 9.94 11.26 9.34
N LEU A 30 11.20 11.60 9.02
CA LEU A 30 12.15 12.18 9.96
C LEU A 30 11.62 13.48 10.57
N GLY A 31 11.13 14.40 9.73
CA GLY A 31 10.55 15.66 10.21
C GLY A 31 9.29 15.48 11.05
N VAL A 32 8.58 14.35 10.93
CA VAL A 32 7.47 13.98 11.82
C VAL A 32 7.96 13.51 13.18
N ILE A 33 9.02 12.70 13.23
CA ILE A 33 9.63 12.29 14.50
C ILE A 33 10.17 13.51 15.25
N GLU A 34 10.85 14.43 14.55
CA GLU A 34 11.39 15.67 15.15
C GLU A 34 10.31 16.58 15.74
N LYS A 35 9.06 16.45 15.30
CA LYS A 35 7.89 17.17 15.83
C LYS A 35 7.17 16.41 16.96
N GLY A 36 7.77 15.36 17.50
CA GLY A 36 7.22 14.56 18.59
C GLY A 36 6.32 13.40 18.15
N GLY A 37 6.30 13.08 16.84
CA GLY A 37 5.68 11.87 16.33
C GLY A 37 6.45 10.61 16.73
N ASN A 38 5.75 9.48 16.75
CA ASN A 38 6.35 8.17 16.95
C ASN A 38 6.53 7.42 15.60
N ALA A 39 6.92 6.15 15.67
CA ALA A 39 7.12 5.32 14.47
C ALA A 39 5.87 5.19 13.59
N ILE A 40 4.67 5.20 14.19
CA ILE A 40 3.40 5.10 13.46
C ILE A 40 3.05 6.41 12.77
N ASP A 41 3.25 7.54 13.45
CA ASP A 41 3.08 8.86 12.84
C ASP A 41 4.02 9.05 11.63
N ALA A 42 5.29 8.67 11.80
CA ALA A 42 6.28 8.75 10.74
C ALA A 42 5.95 7.79 9.59
N SER A 43 5.52 6.55 9.87
CA SER A 43 5.16 5.58 8.83
C SER A 43 3.94 6.01 8.03
N ALA A 44 2.91 6.54 8.69
CA ALA A 44 1.73 7.10 8.02
C ALA A 44 2.11 8.27 7.11
N CYS A 45 2.96 9.19 7.59
CA CYS A 45 3.47 10.31 6.80
C CYS A 45 4.22 9.82 5.57
N MET A 46 5.14 8.87 5.74
CA MET A 46 5.92 8.30 4.64
C MET A 46 5.02 7.62 3.61
N ALA A 47 4.08 6.79 4.02
CA ALA A 47 3.18 6.10 3.10
C ALA A 47 2.32 7.06 2.28
N LEU A 48 1.80 8.12 2.91
CA LEU A 48 1.03 9.16 2.22
C LEU A 48 1.92 10.00 1.28
N CYS A 49 3.19 10.21 1.62
CA CYS A 49 4.16 10.82 0.71
C CYS A 49 4.49 9.90 -0.46
N LEU A 50 4.66 8.59 -0.23
CA LEU A 50 4.92 7.61 -1.29
C LEU A 50 3.76 7.55 -2.29
N ALA A 51 2.51 7.65 -1.82
CA ALA A 51 1.33 7.76 -2.69
C ALA A 51 1.37 8.97 -3.64
N VAL A 52 2.18 9.99 -3.33
CA VAL A 52 2.44 11.16 -4.19
C VAL A 52 3.71 10.94 -5.04
N LEU A 53 4.77 10.43 -4.44
CA LEU A 53 6.12 10.35 -5.03
C LEU A 53 6.28 9.17 -5.99
N GLU A 54 5.61 8.05 -5.70
CA GLU A 54 5.71 6.79 -6.43
C GLU A 54 4.35 6.37 -7.04
N PRO A 55 3.63 7.24 -7.78
CA PRO A 55 2.28 6.94 -8.27
C PRO A 55 2.24 5.80 -9.32
N HIS A 56 3.42 5.36 -9.78
CA HIS A 56 3.60 4.20 -10.65
C HIS A 56 3.71 2.87 -9.88
N LEU A 57 3.82 2.90 -8.54
CA LEU A 57 3.98 1.73 -7.67
C LEU A 57 2.90 1.63 -6.60
N ASN A 58 2.38 2.76 -6.10
CA ASN A 58 1.34 2.79 -5.08
C ASN A 58 0.45 4.05 -5.21
N SER A 59 -0.64 4.10 -4.43
CA SER A 59 -1.52 5.27 -4.40
C SER A 59 -2.35 5.34 -3.11
N ALA A 60 -2.94 6.50 -2.82
CA ALA A 60 -3.93 6.64 -1.75
C ALA A 60 -5.26 5.91 -2.06
N GLY A 61 -5.45 5.51 -3.32
CA GLY A 61 -6.57 4.70 -3.80
C GLY A 61 -6.30 3.18 -3.77
N GLY A 62 -5.17 2.74 -3.21
CA GLY A 62 -4.76 1.34 -3.17
C GLY A 62 -4.80 0.73 -1.77
N GLU A 63 -3.84 -0.16 -1.52
CA GLU A 63 -3.79 -1.06 -0.36
C GLU A 63 -2.47 -0.97 0.41
N VAL A 64 -2.47 -1.25 1.71
CA VAL A 64 -1.29 -1.26 2.58
C VAL A 64 -1.43 -2.21 3.78
N PRO A 65 -0.96 -3.46 3.72
CA PRO A 65 -0.85 -4.30 4.91
C PRO A 65 0.19 -3.71 5.88
N VAL A 66 -0.16 -3.58 7.16
CA VAL A 66 0.73 -3.00 8.18
C VAL A 66 0.95 -3.98 9.33
N LEU A 67 2.20 -4.18 9.73
CA LEU A 67 2.55 -4.81 11.01
C LEU A 67 3.04 -3.73 11.98
N VAL A 68 2.49 -3.74 13.19
CA VAL A 68 2.85 -2.81 14.27
C VAL A 68 3.35 -3.60 15.46
N HIS A 69 4.58 -3.33 15.88
CA HIS A 69 5.04 -3.70 17.22
C HIS A 69 4.80 -2.54 18.18
N SER A 70 3.86 -2.69 19.11
CA SER A 70 3.59 -1.71 20.16
C SER A 70 4.46 -2.03 21.37
N ALA A 71 5.54 -1.28 21.57
CA ALA A 71 6.39 -1.43 22.75
C ALA A 71 5.64 -1.13 24.07
N LYS A 72 4.59 -0.31 24.01
CA LYS A 72 3.74 0.02 25.17
C LYS A 72 2.87 -1.17 25.58
N GLU A 73 2.37 -1.92 24.61
CA GLU A 73 1.49 -3.07 24.83
C GLU A 73 2.24 -4.41 24.78
N GLU A 74 3.54 -4.37 24.49
CA GLU A 74 4.41 -5.55 24.35
C GLU A 74 3.86 -6.61 23.38
N ARG A 75 3.18 -6.16 22.31
CA ARG A 75 2.56 -7.06 21.32
C ARG A 75 2.76 -6.59 19.89
N VAL A 76 2.61 -7.53 18.96
CA VAL A 76 2.58 -7.27 17.52
C VAL A 76 1.15 -7.44 17.03
N VAL A 77 0.68 -6.51 16.19
CA VAL A 77 -0.61 -6.60 15.51
C VAL A 77 -0.45 -6.47 14.00
N ALA A 78 -1.37 -7.07 13.26
CA ALA A 78 -1.59 -6.73 11.86
C ALA A 78 -2.73 -5.70 11.76
N ILE A 79 -2.63 -4.77 10.82
CA ILE A 79 -3.76 -3.95 10.39
C ILE A 79 -4.06 -4.35 8.96
N SER A 80 -5.29 -4.80 8.72
CA SER A 80 -5.76 -5.15 7.38
C SER A 80 -6.04 -3.88 6.60
N GLY A 81 -5.02 -3.43 5.88
CA GLY A 81 -5.16 -2.46 4.80
C GLY A 81 -5.29 -3.15 3.46
N GLN A 82 -6.21 -4.11 3.37
CA GLN A 82 -6.62 -4.73 2.12
C GLN A 82 -8.09 -4.40 1.89
N GLY A 83 -8.37 -3.80 0.75
CA GLY A 83 -9.69 -3.55 0.22
C GLY A 83 -10.40 -4.84 -0.16
N CYS A 84 -11.67 -4.94 0.19
CA CYS A 84 -12.53 -6.03 -0.28
C CYS A 84 -12.94 -5.82 -1.74
N ALA A 85 -13.34 -6.91 -2.40
CA ALA A 85 -14.00 -6.82 -3.69
C ALA A 85 -15.36 -6.09 -3.53
N PRO A 86 -15.78 -5.28 -4.52
CA PRO A 86 -17.13 -4.72 -4.53
C PRO A 86 -18.19 -5.81 -4.40
N LYS A 87 -19.34 -5.54 -3.76
CA LYS A 87 -20.42 -6.53 -3.61
C LYS A 87 -20.91 -7.08 -4.95
N ALA A 88 -20.86 -6.27 -6.00
CA ALA A 88 -21.25 -6.66 -7.35
C ALA A 88 -20.21 -7.55 -8.06
N ALA A 89 -19.00 -7.69 -7.53
CA ALA A 89 -17.88 -8.43 -8.11
C ALA A 89 -17.98 -9.94 -7.86
N THR A 90 -19.10 -10.54 -8.25
CA THR A 90 -19.32 -11.99 -8.15
C THR A 90 -18.70 -12.74 -9.34
N ILE A 91 -18.36 -14.01 -9.15
CA ILE A 91 -17.86 -14.89 -10.23
C ILE A 91 -18.84 -14.90 -11.42
N ASP A 92 -20.14 -15.00 -11.16
CA ASP A 92 -21.16 -15.00 -12.21
C ASP A 92 -21.24 -13.65 -12.95
N LYS A 93 -21.00 -12.53 -12.24
CA LYS A 93 -20.92 -11.21 -12.89
C LYS A 93 -19.75 -11.18 -13.88
N PHE A 94 -18.56 -11.63 -13.47
CA PHE A 94 -17.39 -11.68 -14.35
C PHE A 94 -17.59 -12.63 -15.54
N ARG A 95 -18.13 -13.83 -15.30
CA ARG A 95 -18.48 -14.77 -16.37
C ARG A 95 -19.51 -14.19 -17.34
N GLY A 96 -20.51 -13.46 -16.84
CA GLY A 96 -21.50 -12.76 -17.66
C GLY A 96 -20.92 -11.65 -18.54
N LEU A 97 -19.79 -11.06 -18.14
CA LEU A 97 -19.01 -10.12 -18.97
C LEU A 97 -18.06 -10.85 -19.94
N GLY A 98 -17.98 -12.18 -19.87
CA GLY A 98 -17.02 -13.01 -20.58
C GLY A 98 -15.59 -12.71 -20.16
N ILE A 99 -15.37 -12.60 -18.85
CA ILE A 99 -14.07 -12.41 -18.21
C ILE A 99 -13.70 -13.73 -17.52
N ASP A 100 -12.68 -14.41 -18.06
CA ASP A 100 -12.18 -15.67 -17.51
C ASP A 100 -11.08 -15.45 -16.47
N LEU A 101 -10.33 -14.35 -16.60
CA LEU A 101 -9.32 -13.88 -15.66
C LEU A 101 -9.54 -12.39 -15.43
N ILE A 102 -9.55 -11.95 -14.17
CA ILE A 102 -9.68 -10.52 -13.82
C ILE A 102 -8.56 -9.75 -14.56
N PRO A 103 -8.89 -8.70 -15.34
CA PRO A 103 -7.89 -7.96 -16.10
C PRO A 103 -6.90 -7.26 -15.17
N GLY A 104 -5.64 -7.15 -15.56
CA GLY A 104 -4.59 -6.49 -14.76
C GLY A 104 -4.66 -4.96 -14.75
N ASP A 105 -5.64 -4.38 -15.43
CA ASP A 105 -5.87 -2.94 -15.56
C ASP A 105 -7.37 -2.64 -15.75
N GLY A 106 -7.70 -1.36 -15.96
CA GLY A 106 -9.08 -0.91 -16.06
C GLY A 106 -9.78 -0.84 -14.70
N LEU A 107 -11.11 -0.78 -14.72
CA LEU A 107 -11.91 -0.54 -13.51
C LEU A 107 -12.45 -1.83 -12.87
N LEU A 108 -12.40 -2.95 -13.57
CA LEU A 108 -12.90 -4.24 -13.08
C LEU A 108 -12.03 -4.83 -11.96
N ALA A 109 -10.73 -4.51 -11.96
CA ALA A 109 -9.77 -4.98 -10.97
C ALA A 109 -9.80 -4.19 -9.65
N ALA A 110 -10.56 -3.10 -9.59
CA ALA A 110 -10.54 -2.19 -8.45
C ALA A 110 -11.28 -2.78 -7.25
N THR A 111 -10.57 -2.88 -6.13
CA THR A 111 -11.09 -3.15 -4.78
C THR A 111 -11.43 -1.84 -4.07
N VAL A 112 -12.02 -1.93 -2.87
CA VAL A 112 -12.30 -0.74 -2.05
C VAL A 112 -10.99 -0.13 -1.51
N PRO A 113 -10.64 1.14 -1.81
CA PRO A 113 -9.38 1.73 -1.35
C PRO A 113 -9.22 1.72 0.18
N SER A 114 -8.13 1.15 0.69
CA SER A 114 -7.94 0.98 2.13
C SER A 114 -6.93 1.91 2.79
N VAL A 115 -6.01 2.50 2.03
CA VAL A 115 -4.84 3.22 2.58
C VAL A 115 -5.23 4.29 3.60
N ILE A 116 -6.27 5.09 3.31
CA ILE A 116 -6.72 6.16 4.21
C ILE A 116 -7.31 5.58 5.50
N SER A 117 -8.21 4.59 5.43
CA SER A 117 -8.75 3.96 6.63
C SER A 117 -7.65 3.30 7.46
N THR A 118 -6.69 2.64 6.82
CA THR A 118 -5.61 1.92 7.49
C THR A 118 -4.76 2.84 8.34
N TRP A 119 -4.31 3.96 7.77
CA TRP A 119 -3.50 4.92 8.52
C TRP A 119 -4.31 5.69 9.55
N ILE A 120 -5.59 5.97 9.32
CA ILE A 120 -6.46 6.55 10.35
C ILE A 120 -6.58 5.58 11.55
N VAL A 121 -6.82 4.29 11.32
CA VAL A 121 -6.89 3.27 12.37
C VAL A 121 -5.57 3.16 13.13
N ALA A 122 -4.44 3.06 12.40
CA ALA A 122 -3.12 2.98 12.99
C ALA A 122 -2.78 4.22 13.85
N LEU A 123 -3.04 5.42 13.34
CA LEU A 123 -2.78 6.67 14.06
C LEU A 123 -3.68 6.82 15.29
N LYS A 124 -4.97 6.45 15.17
CA LYS A 124 -5.93 6.54 16.27
C LYS A 124 -5.54 5.64 17.44
N GLU A 125 -5.06 4.44 17.15
CA GLU A 125 -4.68 3.47 18.18
C GLU A 125 -3.27 3.70 18.71
N PHE A 126 -2.30 3.90 17.81
CA PHE A 126 -0.87 3.85 18.15
C PHE A 126 -0.11 5.15 17.88
N GLY A 127 -0.69 6.16 17.21
CA GLY A 127 -0.01 7.42 16.89
C GLY A 127 -0.09 8.45 18.02
N ASN A 128 0.76 9.48 17.94
CA ASN A 128 0.74 10.66 18.82
C ASN A 128 0.13 11.89 18.13
N LEU A 129 0.27 12.03 16.82
CA LEU A 129 -0.09 13.24 16.08
C LEU A 129 -1.49 13.16 15.47
N ARG A 130 -2.05 14.32 15.10
CA ARG A 130 -3.31 14.41 14.35
C ARG A 130 -3.10 14.08 12.88
N PHE A 131 -4.15 13.64 12.19
CA PHE A 131 -4.04 13.26 10.78
C PHE A 131 -3.61 14.43 9.91
N ARG A 132 -4.13 15.64 10.19
CA ARG A 132 -3.76 16.86 9.47
C ARG A 132 -2.26 17.16 9.54
N ASP A 133 -1.60 16.81 10.64
CA ASP A 133 -0.18 17.09 10.84
C ASP A 133 0.68 16.07 10.08
N VAL A 134 0.23 14.81 10.05
CA VAL A 134 0.82 13.72 9.26
C VAL A 134 0.66 13.95 7.75
N LEU A 135 -0.45 14.54 7.31
CA LEU A 135 -0.74 14.81 5.89
C LEU A 135 0.06 15.98 5.30
N LYS A 136 0.54 16.92 6.13
CA LYS A 136 1.20 18.16 5.67
C LYS A 136 2.30 17.92 4.63
N PRO A 137 3.25 16.97 4.82
CA PRO A 137 4.31 16.76 3.84
C PRO A 137 3.79 16.22 2.50
N ALA A 138 2.80 15.32 2.52
CA ALA A 138 2.20 14.80 1.29
C ALA A 138 1.42 15.88 0.53
N ILE A 139 0.70 16.76 1.25
CA ILE A 139 0.03 17.93 0.65
C ILE A 139 1.05 18.84 -0.04
N TYR A 140 2.15 19.18 0.64
CA TYR A 140 3.22 19.99 0.08
C TYR A 140 3.82 19.36 -1.19
N LEU A 141 4.17 18.06 -1.14
CA LEU A 141 4.74 17.36 -2.29
C LEU A 141 3.76 17.28 -3.48
N ALA A 142 2.46 17.18 -3.22
CA ALA A 142 1.45 17.13 -4.28
C ALA A 142 1.18 18.51 -4.89
N GLU A 143 1.21 19.57 -4.08
CA GLU A 143 0.89 20.95 -4.48
C GLU A 143 2.10 21.68 -5.09
N ASP A 144 3.18 21.79 -4.33
CA ASP A 144 4.41 22.45 -4.76
C ASP A 144 5.18 21.60 -5.77
N GLY A 145 4.98 20.28 -5.70
CA GLY A 145 5.53 19.29 -6.61
C GLY A 145 6.84 18.69 -6.16
N PHE A 146 7.34 17.75 -6.95
CA PHE A 146 8.63 17.09 -6.75
C PHE A 146 9.33 16.86 -8.10
N PRO A 147 10.68 16.75 -8.12
CA PRO A 147 11.40 16.47 -9.36
C PRO A 147 11.08 15.06 -9.86
N ALA A 148 10.62 14.94 -11.11
CA ALA A 148 10.44 13.66 -11.78
C ALA A 148 11.77 12.92 -11.90
N TYR A 149 11.75 11.60 -11.76
CA TYR A 149 12.94 10.74 -11.74
C TYR A 149 12.77 9.52 -12.64
N GLY A 150 13.88 8.90 -13.04
CA GLY A 150 13.90 7.86 -14.07
C GLY A 150 12.86 6.74 -13.95
N GLY A 151 12.64 6.16 -12.75
CA GLY A 151 11.67 5.08 -12.56
C GLY A 151 10.21 5.48 -12.85
N LEU A 152 9.82 6.67 -12.37
CA LEU A 152 8.51 7.25 -12.66
C LEU A 152 8.39 7.62 -14.13
N LEU A 153 9.41 8.25 -14.71
CA LEU A 153 9.40 8.67 -16.11
C LEU A 153 9.32 7.49 -17.08
N GLY A 154 10.05 6.41 -16.83
CA GLY A 154 9.96 5.20 -17.64
C GLY A 154 8.54 4.61 -17.64
N SER A 155 7.84 4.66 -16.50
CA SER A 155 6.46 4.22 -16.39
C SER A 155 5.48 5.14 -17.13
N ILE A 156 5.66 6.45 -17.04
CA ILE A 156 4.86 7.44 -17.78
C ILE A 156 5.08 7.29 -19.29
N GLU A 157 6.32 7.16 -19.73
CA GLU A 157 6.67 7.01 -21.14
C GLU A 157 6.04 5.75 -21.74
N ALA A 158 6.18 4.61 -21.05
CA ALA A 158 5.61 3.33 -21.47
C ALA A 158 4.07 3.38 -21.65
N ASN A 159 3.38 4.24 -20.90
CA ASN A 159 1.92 4.37 -20.93
C ASN A 159 1.41 5.63 -21.64
N SER A 160 2.30 6.51 -22.09
CA SER A 160 1.97 7.85 -22.61
C SER A 160 0.94 7.84 -23.75
N LYS A 161 1.08 6.91 -24.71
CA LYS A 161 0.13 6.74 -25.82
C LYS A 161 -1.28 6.41 -25.31
N ARG A 162 -1.38 5.57 -24.28
CA ARG A 162 -2.68 5.19 -23.68
C ARG A 162 -3.27 6.33 -22.87
N PHE A 163 -2.45 7.07 -22.12
CA PHE A 163 -2.90 8.28 -21.42
C PHE A 163 -3.50 9.28 -22.41
N LEU A 164 -2.83 9.50 -23.55
CA LEU A 164 -3.31 10.41 -24.59
C LEU A 164 -4.44 9.85 -25.45
N SER A 165 -4.75 8.57 -25.48
CA SER A 165 -5.85 8.06 -26.32
C SER A 165 -7.07 7.70 -25.50
N GLU A 166 -6.88 7.16 -24.30
CA GLU A 166 -7.92 6.54 -23.48
C GLU A 166 -8.03 7.20 -22.11
N TRP A 167 -6.91 7.41 -21.41
CA TRP A 167 -6.91 7.88 -20.02
C TRP A 167 -6.58 9.37 -19.92
N ARG A 168 -7.41 10.20 -20.54
CA ARG A 168 -7.19 11.65 -20.64
C ARG A 168 -7.08 12.36 -19.29
N THR A 169 -7.80 11.89 -18.27
CA THR A 169 -7.67 12.40 -16.90
C THR A 169 -6.28 12.15 -16.32
N THR A 170 -5.67 11.02 -16.65
CA THR A 170 -4.29 10.69 -16.26
C THR A 170 -3.28 11.52 -17.05
N ALA A 171 -3.50 11.70 -18.36
CA ALA A 171 -2.65 12.57 -19.19
C ALA A 171 -2.60 14.01 -18.65
N ALA A 172 -3.74 14.56 -18.21
CA ALA A 172 -3.80 15.91 -17.67
C ALA A 172 -2.90 16.14 -16.44
N ILE A 173 -2.56 15.07 -15.71
CA ILE A 173 -1.70 15.11 -14.52
C ILE A 173 -0.24 14.84 -14.92
N PHE A 174 0.00 13.75 -15.66
CA PHE A 174 1.34 13.19 -15.86
C PHE A 174 1.99 13.54 -17.21
N LEU A 175 1.24 14.14 -18.13
CA LEU A 175 1.74 14.59 -19.43
C LEU A 175 1.49 16.10 -19.61
N PRO A 176 2.20 16.97 -18.87
CA PRO A 176 2.06 18.41 -19.03
C PRO A 176 2.36 18.80 -20.48
N SER A 177 1.42 19.50 -21.11
CA SER A 177 1.47 19.83 -22.55
C SER A 177 1.52 18.59 -23.47
N ASP A 178 0.85 17.51 -23.08
CA ASP A 178 0.77 16.23 -23.79
C ASP A 178 2.13 15.55 -24.02
N LYS A 179 3.13 15.85 -23.18
CA LYS A 179 4.49 15.31 -23.28
C LYS A 179 4.95 14.66 -21.98
N VAL A 180 5.78 13.63 -22.12
CA VAL A 180 6.50 13.04 -20.98
C VAL A 180 7.41 14.13 -20.39
N PRO A 181 7.37 14.37 -19.07
CA PRO A 181 8.26 15.33 -18.43
C PRO A 181 9.73 14.96 -18.58
N GLU A 182 10.62 15.95 -18.49
CA GLU A 182 12.06 15.72 -18.40
C GLU A 182 12.47 15.32 -16.98
N GLU A 183 13.57 14.58 -16.83
CA GLU A 183 14.14 14.28 -15.51
C GLU A 183 14.51 15.57 -14.77
N GLY A 184 14.10 15.65 -13.51
CA GLY A 184 14.22 16.86 -12.70
C GLY A 184 13.09 17.88 -12.89
N GLN A 185 12.23 17.75 -13.92
CA GLN A 185 11.07 18.62 -14.07
C GLN A 185 10.11 18.45 -12.89
N ILE A 186 9.59 19.57 -12.37
CA ILE A 186 8.66 19.55 -11.24
C ILE A 186 7.29 19.04 -11.69
N LEU A 187 6.91 17.87 -11.18
CA LEU A 187 5.59 17.27 -11.36
C LEU A 187 4.68 17.67 -10.19
N ARG A 188 3.44 18.03 -10.49
CA ARG A 188 2.41 18.42 -9.51
C ARG A 188 1.16 17.58 -9.68
N GLN A 189 0.48 17.32 -8.57
CA GLN A 189 -0.75 16.54 -8.51
C GLN A 189 -1.81 17.35 -7.74
N LEU A 190 -2.26 18.46 -8.34
CA LEU A 190 -3.10 19.46 -7.68
C LEU A 190 -4.45 18.89 -7.19
N ASP A 191 -5.06 17.97 -7.94
CA ASP A 191 -6.30 17.30 -7.54
C ASP A 191 -6.10 16.39 -6.32
N LEU A 192 -4.94 15.71 -6.25
CA LEU A 192 -4.57 14.93 -5.07
C LEU A 192 -4.29 15.84 -3.88
N ALA A 193 -3.57 16.96 -4.07
CA ALA A 193 -3.33 17.95 -3.03
C ALA A 193 -4.64 18.49 -2.45
N LYS A 194 -5.63 18.81 -3.30
CA LYS A 194 -6.97 19.23 -2.88
C LYS A 194 -7.66 18.15 -2.03
N THR A 195 -7.56 16.89 -2.44
CA THR A 195 -8.15 15.75 -1.71
C THR A 195 -7.50 15.60 -0.32
N LEU A 196 -6.17 15.58 -0.26
CA LEU A 196 -5.43 15.46 1.01
C LEU A 196 -5.67 16.65 1.94
N ARG A 197 -5.77 17.87 1.39
CA ARG A 197 -6.12 19.07 2.17
C ARG A 197 -7.51 18.96 2.77
N ALA A 198 -8.50 18.51 2.00
CA ALA A 198 -9.86 18.33 2.50
C ALA A 198 -9.91 17.34 3.68
N LEU A 199 -9.12 16.26 3.63
CA LEU A 199 -8.97 15.33 4.75
C LEU A 199 -8.33 15.99 5.98
N ALA A 200 -7.28 16.79 5.78
CA ALA A 200 -6.63 17.53 6.86
C ALA A 200 -7.55 18.59 7.49
N GLU A 201 -8.37 19.26 6.69
CA GLU A 201 -9.38 20.22 7.15
C GLU A 201 -10.50 19.52 7.95
N ALA A 202 -10.98 18.36 7.48
CA ALA A 202 -11.96 17.56 8.19
C ALA A 202 -11.43 17.10 9.57
N ASP A 203 -10.20 16.60 9.64
CA ASP A 203 -9.54 16.27 10.91
C ASP A 203 -9.37 17.50 11.82
N GLY A 204 -8.95 18.62 11.24
CA GLY A 204 -8.75 19.88 11.96
C GLY A 204 -10.03 20.58 12.43
N SER A 205 -11.19 20.18 11.92
CA SER A 205 -12.48 20.77 12.28
C SER A 205 -12.97 20.37 13.68
N SER A 206 -12.30 19.41 14.33
CA SER A 206 -12.58 18.99 15.71
C SER A 206 -11.46 19.33 16.68
N GLY A 207 -11.84 19.80 17.86
CA GLY A 207 -10.93 19.96 19.00
C GLY A 207 -10.50 18.62 19.62
N ASP A 208 -11.27 17.55 19.42
CA ASP A 208 -10.90 16.19 19.86
C ASP A 208 -10.15 15.45 18.74
N ARG A 209 -9.12 14.67 19.10
CA ARG A 209 -8.28 13.96 18.11
C ARG A 209 -9.02 12.76 17.50
N ARG A 210 -9.80 12.03 18.30
CA ARG A 210 -10.54 10.84 17.81
C ARG A 210 -11.68 11.26 16.89
N ASP A 211 -12.43 12.30 17.27
CA ASP A 211 -13.47 12.86 16.41
C ASP A 211 -12.90 13.44 15.11
N GLY A 212 -11.72 14.09 15.16
CA GLY A 212 -11.01 14.53 13.94
C GLY A 212 -10.73 13.38 12.97
N PHE A 213 -10.19 12.27 13.47
CA PHE A 213 -9.97 11.05 12.67
C PHE A 213 -11.25 10.52 12.03
N GLU A 214 -12.35 10.46 12.79
CA GLU A 214 -13.64 9.97 12.26
C GLU A 214 -14.21 10.91 11.19
N ARG A 215 -14.04 12.22 11.32
CA ARG A 215 -14.46 13.18 10.28
C ARG A 215 -13.66 13.04 9.00
N ALA A 216 -12.35 12.84 9.09
CA ALA A 216 -11.52 12.60 7.92
C ALA A 216 -11.86 11.26 7.25
N HIS A 217 -12.10 10.20 8.03
CA HIS A 217 -12.57 8.90 7.52
C HIS A 217 -13.91 9.07 6.81
N SER A 218 -14.91 9.67 7.47
CA SER A 218 -16.24 9.91 6.91
C SER A 218 -16.17 10.74 5.62
N LEU A 219 -15.29 11.75 5.54
CA LEU A 219 -15.11 12.53 4.32
C LEU A 219 -14.63 11.68 3.13
N PHE A 220 -13.72 10.73 3.39
CA PHE A 220 -13.20 9.85 2.36
C PHE A 220 -14.23 8.80 1.92
N TYR A 221 -14.83 8.09 2.88
CA TYR A 221 -15.64 6.89 2.64
C TYR A 221 -17.14 7.16 2.48
N GLU A 222 -17.65 8.25 3.03
CA GLU A 222 -19.08 8.62 2.99
C GLU A 222 -19.31 10.01 2.36
N GLY A 223 -18.24 10.78 2.20
CA GLY A 223 -18.27 12.16 1.73
C GLY A 223 -18.23 12.31 0.22
N TRP A 224 -17.82 13.49 -0.22
CA TRP A 224 -17.74 13.81 -1.65
C TRP A 224 -16.67 13.00 -2.36
N ILE A 225 -15.63 12.52 -1.66
CA ILE A 225 -14.55 11.72 -2.23
C ILE A 225 -15.10 10.36 -2.66
N ALA A 226 -15.78 9.63 -1.77
CA ALA A 226 -16.44 8.36 -2.11
C ALA A 226 -17.45 8.51 -3.24
N ARG A 227 -18.29 9.55 -3.21
CA ARG A 227 -19.21 9.85 -4.32
C ARG A 227 -18.46 10.07 -5.63
N ARG A 228 -17.37 10.84 -5.60
CA ARG A 228 -16.57 11.13 -6.79
C ARG A 228 -15.92 9.88 -7.39
N ILE A 229 -15.46 8.95 -6.54
CA ILE A 229 -14.93 7.65 -6.95
C ILE A 229 -16.04 6.81 -7.60
N ALA A 230 -17.16 6.62 -6.89
CA ALA A 230 -18.29 5.83 -7.40
C ALA A 230 -18.85 6.39 -8.71
N ASP A 231 -19.00 7.72 -8.81
CA ASP A 231 -19.46 8.39 -10.03
C ASP A 231 -18.47 8.22 -11.17
N PHE A 232 -17.16 8.28 -10.90
CA PHE A 232 -16.13 8.03 -11.91
C PHE A 232 -16.23 6.60 -12.42
N VAL A 233 -16.28 5.62 -11.52
CA VAL A 233 -16.38 4.19 -11.85
C VAL A 233 -17.64 3.88 -12.67
N ARG A 234 -18.78 4.44 -12.27
CA ARG A 234 -20.08 4.24 -12.93
C ARG A 234 -20.17 4.92 -14.29
N SER A 235 -19.58 6.11 -14.43
CA SER A 235 -19.77 6.95 -15.63
C SER A 235 -18.72 6.72 -16.71
N ASN A 236 -17.63 6.02 -16.39
CA ASN A 236 -16.53 5.79 -17.32
C ASN A 236 -16.36 4.30 -17.61
N LYS A 237 -16.10 4.01 -18.88
CA LYS A 237 -15.69 2.69 -19.34
C LYS A 237 -14.29 2.83 -19.93
N PHE A 238 -13.44 1.85 -19.69
CA PHE A 238 -12.11 1.81 -20.28
C PHE A 238 -11.87 0.44 -20.89
N ARG A 239 -11.15 0.43 -22.00
CA ARG A 239 -10.58 -0.80 -22.53
C ARG A 239 -9.57 -1.32 -21.52
N ASP A 240 -9.71 -2.57 -21.12
CA ASP A 240 -8.80 -3.28 -20.23
C ASP A 240 -8.10 -4.46 -20.95
N ALA A 241 -7.30 -5.21 -20.21
CA ALA A 241 -6.47 -6.31 -20.71
C ALA A 241 -7.30 -7.48 -21.28
N SER A 242 -8.62 -7.53 -21.02
CA SER A 242 -9.53 -8.46 -21.71
C SER A 242 -9.81 -8.05 -23.17
N GLY A 243 -9.40 -6.84 -23.56
CA GLY A 243 -9.67 -6.25 -24.88
C GLY A 243 -11.05 -5.59 -25.00
N LYS A 244 -11.87 -5.60 -23.93
CA LYS A 244 -13.22 -5.03 -23.88
C LYS A 244 -13.24 -3.71 -23.11
N GLU A 245 -14.19 -2.84 -23.46
CA GLU A 245 -14.49 -1.66 -22.64
C GLU A 245 -15.45 -2.04 -21.51
N ASN A 246 -15.02 -1.90 -20.28
CA ASN A 246 -15.82 -2.24 -19.10
C ASN A 246 -15.99 -1.03 -18.17
N TYR A 247 -17.17 -0.93 -17.56
CA TYR A 247 -17.37 -0.16 -16.33
C TYR A 247 -16.75 -0.93 -15.17
N GLY A 248 -16.40 -0.23 -14.09
CA GLY A 248 -16.05 -0.93 -12.84
C GLY A 248 -17.29 -1.34 -12.06
N LEU A 249 -17.05 -2.12 -11.02
CA LEU A 249 -18.11 -2.68 -10.16
C LEU A 249 -18.20 -2.00 -8.80
N LEU A 250 -17.25 -1.12 -8.48
CA LEU A 250 -17.19 -0.40 -7.21
C LEU A 250 -18.32 0.64 -7.11
N GLU A 251 -19.14 0.53 -6.05
CA GLU A 251 -20.21 1.46 -5.75
C GLU A 251 -19.98 2.25 -4.44
N PHE A 252 -20.80 3.28 -4.22
CA PHE A 252 -20.74 4.10 -3.02
C PHE A 252 -20.98 3.27 -1.73
N ASP A 253 -21.86 2.28 -1.80
CA ASP A 253 -22.19 1.41 -0.66
C ASP A 253 -21.06 0.43 -0.31
N ASP A 254 -20.12 0.18 -1.24
CA ASP A 254 -18.90 -0.57 -0.95
C ASP A 254 -17.89 0.30 -0.20
N LEU A 255 -17.76 1.57 -0.61
CA LEU A 255 -16.89 2.55 0.03
C LEU A 255 -17.36 2.91 1.45
N SER A 256 -18.63 3.27 1.61
CA SER A 256 -19.19 3.76 2.88
C SER A 256 -19.19 2.71 3.99
N GLY A 257 -19.21 1.42 3.64
CA GLY A 257 -19.12 0.32 4.60
C GLY A 257 -17.69 -0.04 5.03
N TYR A 258 -16.66 0.55 4.43
CA TYR A 258 -15.28 0.08 4.60
C TYR A 258 -14.59 0.68 5.83
N ARG A 259 -13.97 -0.20 6.60
CA ARG A 259 -13.03 0.16 7.67
C ARG A 259 -11.97 -0.92 7.83
N ALA A 260 -10.72 -0.50 7.83
CA ALA A 260 -9.58 -1.35 8.15
C ALA A 260 -9.71 -1.94 9.57
N THR A 261 -9.32 -3.19 9.74
CA THR A 261 -9.39 -3.96 10.99
C THR A 261 -8.01 -4.14 11.60
N ILE A 262 -7.95 -4.28 12.93
CA ILE A 262 -6.76 -4.74 13.64
C ILE A 262 -6.94 -6.23 13.91
N GLU A 263 -5.94 -7.03 13.57
CA GLU A 263 -5.97 -8.48 13.54
C GLU A 263 -4.76 -9.07 14.25
N GLU A 264 -4.90 -10.32 14.67
CA GLU A 264 -3.77 -11.10 15.18
C GLU A 264 -2.86 -11.54 14.02
N PRO A 265 -1.54 -11.31 14.11
CA PRO A 265 -0.61 -11.73 13.07
C PRO A 265 -0.30 -13.22 13.18
N LEU A 266 0.09 -13.83 12.05
CA LEU A 266 0.69 -15.16 12.05
C LEU A 266 2.17 -15.06 12.40
N ASN A 267 2.68 -16.04 13.15
CA ASN A 267 4.07 -16.02 13.58
C ASN A 267 4.64 -17.42 13.84
N ILE A 268 5.97 -17.50 13.80
CA ILE A 268 6.74 -18.68 14.23
C ILE A 268 8.00 -18.24 14.97
N ASP A 269 8.51 -19.11 15.84
CA ASP A 269 9.88 -19.00 16.35
C ASP A 269 10.86 -19.67 15.41
N TRP A 270 11.92 -18.96 15.02
CA TRP A 270 12.98 -19.43 14.14
C TRP A 270 14.34 -18.82 14.53
N GLY A 271 15.34 -19.68 14.81
CA GLY A 271 16.71 -19.22 15.04
C GLY A 271 16.90 -18.25 16.22
N GLY A 272 16.06 -18.34 17.26
CA GLY A 272 16.07 -17.43 18.42
C GLY A 272 15.37 -16.09 18.17
N LEU A 273 14.65 -15.96 17.06
CA LEU A 273 13.78 -14.83 16.73
C LEU A 273 12.33 -15.31 16.62
N THR A 274 11.38 -14.39 16.74
CA THR A 274 9.98 -14.62 16.35
C THR A 274 9.69 -13.80 15.09
N VAL A 275 9.20 -14.46 14.03
CA VAL A 275 8.92 -13.83 12.74
C VAL A 275 7.42 -13.66 12.59
N PHE A 276 6.97 -12.40 12.49
CA PHE A 276 5.56 -12.04 12.35
C PHE A 276 5.21 -11.68 10.90
N LYS A 277 4.04 -12.13 10.43
CA LYS A 277 3.46 -11.81 9.11
C LYS A 277 1.97 -11.51 9.26
N CYS A 278 1.43 -10.71 8.33
CA CYS A 278 -0.02 -10.55 8.20
C CYS A 278 -0.68 -11.91 7.90
N PRO A 279 -2.00 -12.05 8.15
CA PRO A 279 -2.73 -13.29 7.89
C PRO A 279 -2.77 -13.71 6.41
N THR A 280 -3.48 -14.80 6.13
CA THR A 280 -3.48 -15.55 4.86
C THR A 280 -4.16 -14.85 3.70
N TRP A 281 -4.91 -13.77 3.96
CA TRP A 281 -5.33 -12.83 2.91
C TRP A 281 -4.12 -12.14 2.24
N THR A 282 -2.93 -12.22 2.86
CA THR A 282 -1.64 -11.94 2.22
C THR A 282 -0.86 -13.21 1.89
N GLN A 283 0.12 -13.10 1.00
CA GLN A 283 1.15 -14.13 0.84
C GLN A 283 2.21 -14.14 1.96
N GLY A 284 2.07 -13.32 3.00
CA GLY A 284 3.04 -13.20 4.08
C GLY A 284 3.45 -14.53 4.72
N PRO A 285 2.51 -15.44 5.02
CA PRO A 285 2.79 -16.73 5.64
C PRO A 285 3.66 -17.68 4.80
N VAL A 286 3.85 -17.43 3.49
CA VAL A 286 4.80 -18.20 2.67
C VAL A 286 6.20 -18.14 3.27
N LEU A 287 6.61 -16.99 3.81
CA LEU A 287 7.91 -16.88 4.50
C LEU A 287 7.96 -17.78 5.74
N LEU A 288 6.87 -17.87 6.51
CA LEU A 288 6.80 -18.70 7.70
C LEU A 288 6.91 -20.20 7.32
N GLN A 289 6.19 -20.62 6.29
CA GLN A 289 6.29 -21.99 5.75
C GLN A 289 7.71 -22.30 5.27
N MET A 290 8.33 -21.39 4.52
CA MET A 290 9.72 -21.56 4.07
C MET A 290 10.67 -21.74 5.25
N LEU A 291 10.56 -20.91 6.29
CA LEU A 291 11.41 -21.00 7.48
C LEU A 291 11.20 -22.33 8.22
N ARG A 292 9.96 -22.82 8.34
CA ARG A 292 9.66 -24.15 8.93
C ARG A 292 10.25 -25.31 8.13
N ILE A 293 10.23 -25.23 6.80
CA ILE A 293 10.91 -26.24 5.96
C ILE A 293 12.42 -26.20 6.23
N LEU A 294 13.01 -25.00 6.25
CA LEU A 294 14.46 -24.81 6.42
C LEU A 294 14.99 -25.19 7.80
N GLU A 295 14.15 -25.26 8.84
CA GLU A 295 14.52 -25.75 10.18
C GLU A 295 15.08 -27.18 10.14
N ASN A 296 14.75 -27.96 9.11
CA ASN A 296 15.20 -29.34 8.96
C ASN A 296 16.59 -29.47 8.32
N PHE A 297 17.27 -28.35 8.01
CA PHE A 297 18.52 -28.34 7.26
C PHE A 297 19.59 -27.49 7.96
N ASP A 298 20.86 -27.88 7.84
CA ASP A 298 22.00 -27.04 8.25
C ASP A 298 22.29 -25.95 7.20
N VAL A 299 21.38 -24.98 7.09
CA VAL A 299 21.48 -23.87 6.13
C VAL A 299 22.80 -23.12 6.27
N LYS A 300 23.33 -22.99 7.50
CA LYS A 300 24.60 -22.31 7.77
C LYS A 300 25.78 -23.12 7.25
N GLY A 301 25.78 -24.44 7.47
CA GLY A 301 26.83 -25.35 7.00
C GLY A 301 26.96 -25.43 5.49
N LEU A 302 25.87 -25.18 4.74
CA LEU A 302 25.90 -25.12 3.27
C LEU A 302 26.76 -23.96 2.72
N GLY A 303 26.99 -22.91 3.52
CA GLY A 303 27.72 -21.70 3.09
C GLY A 303 26.86 -20.76 2.25
N HIS A 304 26.87 -19.47 2.60
CA HIS A 304 26.04 -18.45 1.94
C HIS A 304 26.33 -18.37 0.43
N ASN A 305 25.27 -18.45 -0.38
CA ASN A 305 25.33 -18.43 -1.85
C ASN A 305 26.15 -19.56 -2.51
N SER A 306 26.40 -20.66 -1.80
CA SER A 306 26.85 -21.90 -2.47
C SER A 306 25.74 -22.47 -3.36
N VAL A 307 26.11 -23.39 -4.25
CA VAL A 307 25.14 -24.06 -5.14
C VAL A 307 24.08 -24.80 -4.33
N ASP A 308 24.50 -25.55 -3.31
CA ASP A 308 23.59 -26.34 -2.48
C ASP A 308 22.66 -25.45 -1.63
N TYR A 309 23.17 -24.33 -1.12
CA TYR A 309 22.36 -23.32 -0.44
C TYR A 309 21.26 -22.77 -1.36
N VAL A 310 21.63 -22.33 -2.56
CA VAL A 310 20.68 -21.76 -3.52
C VAL A 310 19.67 -22.82 -3.99
N HIS A 311 20.12 -24.05 -4.24
CA HIS A 311 19.24 -25.16 -4.60
C HIS A 311 18.18 -25.42 -3.51
N LEU A 312 18.61 -25.55 -2.26
CA LEU A 312 17.70 -25.77 -1.13
C LEU A 312 16.66 -24.64 -1.01
N LEU A 313 17.09 -23.38 -1.13
CA LEU A 313 16.17 -22.24 -1.08
C LEU A 313 15.16 -22.26 -2.23
N ILE A 314 15.60 -22.55 -3.45
CA ILE A 314 14.70 -22.60 -4.62
C ILE A 314 13.64 -23.68 -4.45
N GLU A 315 14.02 -24.90 -4.05
CA GLU A 315 13.05 -25.98 -3.85
C GLU A 315 12.09 -25.68 -2.68
N THR A 316 12.60 -25.08 -1.61
CA THR A 316 11.77 -24.60 -0.49
C THR A 316 10.74 -23.57 -0.93
N ILE A 317 11.16 -22.58 -1.73
CA ILE A 317 10.26 -21.54 -2.28
C ILE A 317 9.18 -22.20 -3.12
N LYS A 318 9.52 -23.12 -4.03
CA LYS A 318 8.54 -23.81 -4.88
C LYS A 318 7.48 -24.53 -4.06
N LEU A 319 7.88 -25.24 -3.01
CA LEU A 319 6.96 -25.96 -2.13
C LEU A 319 6.00 -25.00 -1.41
N ALA A 320 6.54 -23.95 -0.76
CA ALA A 320 5.72 -22.99 -0.03
C ALA A 320 4.76 -22.19 -0.95
N TYR A 321 5.20 -21.85 -2.16
CA TYR A 321 4.31 -21.22 -3.15
C TYR A 321 3.24 -22.18 -3.69
N ALA A 322 3.53 -23.48 -3.80
CA ALA A 322 2.50 -24.45 -4.19
C ALA A 322 1.36 -24.50 -3.16
N ASP A 323 1.69 -24.43 -1.86
CA ASP A 323 0.69 -24.34 -0.80
C ASP A 323 -0.08 -23.01 -0.85
N ARG A 324 0.61 -21.89 -1.08
CA ARG A 324 -0.04 -20.59 -1.27
C ARG A 324 -1.13 -20.64 -2.33
N GLU A 325 -0.78 -21.11 -3.53
CA GLU A 325 -1.73 -21.15 -4.66
C GLU A 325 -2.89 -22.13 -4.40
N ARG A 326 -2.69 -23.16 -3.57
CA ARG A 326 -3.71 -24.16 -3.27
C ARG A 326 -4.64 -23.75 -2.13
N TYR A 327 -4.12 -23.07 -1.11
CA TYR A 327 -4.80 -22.92 0.18
C TYR A 327 -5.02 -21.48 0.63
N TYR A 328 -4.25 -20.51 0.15
CA TYR A 328 -4.34 -19.15 0.72
C TYR A 328 -5.54 -18.41 0.14
N GLY A 329 -6.17 -17.62 1.00
CA GLY A 329 -7.34 -16.83 0.71
C GLY A 329 -7.71 -15.96 1.91
N ASP A 330 -8.81 -15.23 1.76
CA ASP A 330 -9.41 -14.49 2.87
C ASP A 330 -10.04 -15.47 3.86
N PRO A 331 -9.55 -15.55 5.12
CA PRO A 331 -10.06 -16.51 6.11
C PRO A 331 -11.53 -16.27 6.50
N ASP A 332 -12.11 -15.12 6.16
CA ASP A 332 -13.55 -14.88 6.34
C ASP A 332 -14.41 -15.63 5.30
N PHE A 333 -13.79 -16.13 4.22
CA PHE A 333 -14.47 -16.79 3.10
C PHE A 333 -13.98 -18.21 2.80
N ASP A 334 -12.75 -18.56 3.20
CA ASP A 334 -12.14 -19.88 2.98
C ASP A 334 -11.55 -20.47 4.27
N ASP A 335 -11.56 -21.80 4.38
CA ASP A 335 -10.91 -22.53 5.47
C ASP A 335 -9.42 -22.73 5.13
N VAL A 336 -8.57 -21.84 5.67
CA VAL A 336 -7.12 -21.87 5.42
C VAL A 336 -6.41 -22.67 6.52
N PRO A 337 -5.75 -23.81 6.21
CA PRO A 337 -5.09 -24.66 7.19
C PRO A 337 -3.77 -24.05 7.66
N VAL A 338 -3.84 -23.23 8.73
CA VAL A 338 -2.69 -22.51 9.29
C VAL A 338 -1.95 -23.27 10.40
N ASP A 339 -2.54 -24.34 10.93
CA ASP A 339 -2.01 -25.16 12.04
C ASP A 339 -1.20 -26.39 11.59
#